data_AF-A0A397T0P8-F1
#
_entry.id   AF-A0A397T0P8-F1
#
_cell.length_a   1.000
_cell.length_b   1.000
_cell.length_c   1.000
_cell.angle_alpha   90.00
_cell.angle_beta   90.00
_cell.angle_gamma   90.00
#
_symmetry.space_group_name_H-M   'P 1'
#
loop_
_entity.id
_entity.type
_entity.pdbx_description
1 polymer ?
#
loop_
_entity_poly.entity_id
_entity_poly.type
_entity_poly.pdbx_seq_one_letter_code
_entity_poly.pdbx_strand_id
1 'polypeptide(L)'
;MSNLIPISELNELSYKEFINTINTLFEPALPLANALYSSRPFTSYTSLISLATNFIQSTELPLSQKLEIINAHPRLGENKKNLSSLSLKEQG
;
A
#
# COMPACT_ATOMS: atom_id res chain seq x y z
N MET A 1 6.06 3.38 -17.42
CA MET A 1 4.80 2.68 -17.11
C MET A 1 5.19 1.49 -16.25
N SER A 2 4.86 1.49 -14.96
CA SER A 2 5.16 0.35 -14.10
C SER A 2 4.19 -0.76 -14.50
N ASN A 3 4.69 -1.76 -15.23
CA ASN A 3 3.90 -2.95 -15.56
C ASN A 3 3.64 -3.69 -14.25
N LEU A 4 2.37 -3.81 -13.87
CA LEU A 4 1.99 -4.65 -12.75
C LEU A 4 2.22 -6.12 -13.14
N ILE A 5 2.82 -6.89 -12.24
CA ILE A 5 2.94 -8.34 -12.40
C ILE A 5 1.54 -8.98 -12.40
N PRO A 6 1.35 -10.17 -12.98
CA PRO A 6 0.10 -10.91 -12.84
C PRO A 6 -0.29 -11.11 -11.36
N ILE A 7 -1.59 -11.06 -11.05
CA ILE A 7 -2.07 -11.21 -9.66
C ILE A 7 -1.69 -12.56 -9.05
N SER A 8 -1.61 -13.61 -9.87
CA SER A 8 -1.13 -14.93 -9.46
C SER A 8 0.33 -14.89 -9.00
N GLU A 9 1.19 -14.15 -9.71
CA GLU A 9 2.60 -13.96 -9.34
C GLU A 9 2.71 -13.15 -8.05
N LEU A 10 1.91 -12.10 -7.89
CA LEU A 10 1.83 -11.32 -6.64
C LEU A 10 1.46 -12.20 -5.44
N ASN A 11 0.58 -13.19 -5.63
CA ASN A 11 0.14 -14.08 -4.56
C ASN A 11 1.25 -15.02 -4.06
N GLU A 12 2.27 -15.26 -4.87
CA GLU A 12 3.36 -16.19 -4.58
C GLU A 12 4.62 -15.51 -4.04
N LEU A 13 4.71 -14.18 -4.15
CA LEU A 13 5.87 -13.42 -3.68
C LEU A 13 6.18 -13.66 -2.21
N SER A 14 7.48 -13.62 -1.88
CA SER A 14 7.92 -13.54 -0.49
C SER A 14 7.44 -12.23 0.14
N TYR A 15 7.41 -12.16 1.47
CA TYR A 15 7.01 -10.96 2.20
C TYR A 15 7.72 -9.70 1.70
N LYS A 16 9.06 -9.73 1.59
CA LYS A 16 9.83 -8.56 1.17
C LYS A 16 9.49 -8.11 -0.25
N GLU A 17 9.32 -9.06 -1.16
CA GLU A 17 9.00 -8.77 -2.56
C GLU A 17 7.57 -8.25 -2.69
N PHE A 18 6.61 -8.86 -1.99
CA PHE A 18 5.23 -8.42 -1.96
C PHE A 18 5.11 -6.98 -1.46
N ILE A 19 5.77 -6.66 -0.35
CA ILE A 19 5.75 -5.30 0.22
C ILE A 19 6.35 -4.30 -0.77
N ASN A 20 7.48 -4.64 -1.42
CA ASN A 20 8.07 -3.78 -2.46
C ASN A 20 7.12 -3.55 -3.63
N THR A 21 6.41 -4.57 -4.10
CA THR A 21 5.43 -4.44 -5.18
C THR A 21 4.21 -3.62 -4.75
N ILE A 22 3.67 -3.84 -3.55
CA ILE A 22 2.52 -3.11 -3.01
C ILE A 22 2.87 -1.64 -2.74
N ASN A 23 4.10 -1.33 -2.34
CA ASN A 23 4.58 0.04 -2.16
C ASN A 23 4.64 0.83 -3.48
N THR A 24 4.46 0.18 -4.64
CA THR A 24 4.26 0.90 -5.92
C THR A 24 2.81 1.31 -6.17
N LEU A 25 1.86 0.67 -5.46
CA LEU A 25 0.41 0.91 -5.56
C LEU A 25 -0.11 1.78 -4.41
N PHE A 26 0.51 1.66 -3.24
CA PHE A 26 0.16 2.38 -2.03
C PHE A 26 1.42 3.05 -1.49
N GLU A 27 1.28 4.22 -0.87
CA GLU A 27 2.40 4.78 -0.09
C GLU A 27 2.78 3.79 1.04
N PRO A 28 4.07 3.72 1.43
CA PRO A 28 4.55 2.70 2.36
C PRO A 28 3.87 2.78 3.73
N ALA A 29 2.88 1.92 3.95
CA ALA A 29 2.20 1.77 5.23
C ALA A 29 2.32 0.31 5.69
N LEU A 30 3.27 0.04 6.59
CA LEU A 30 3.53 -1.32 7.11
C LEU A 30 2.27 -2.03 7.65
N PRO A 31 1.34 -1.37 8.38
CA PRO A 31 0.13 -2.03 8.86
C PRO A 31 -0.77 -2.52 7.72
N LEU A 32 -0.97 -1.70 6.68
CA LEU A 32 -1.77 -2.06 5.51
C LEU A 32 -1.08 -3.17 4.71
N ALA A 33 0.22 -3.03 4.49
CA ALA A 33 0.98 -3.97 3.68
C ALA A 33 1.06 -5.37 4.35
N ASN A 34 1.16 -5.42 5.68
CA ASN A 34 1.02 -6.65 6.47
C ASN A 34 -0.37 -7.28 6.33
N ALA A 35 -1.42 -6.49 6.53
CA ALA A 35 -2.80 -6.96 6.42
C ALA A 35 -3.09 -7.53 5.02
N LEU A 36 -2.62 -6.86 3.97
CA LEU A 36 -2.73 -7.31 2.59
C LEU A 36 -1.93 -8.60 2.35
N TYR A 37 -0.69 -8.71 2.86
CA TYR A 37 0.12 -9.92 2.70
C TYR A 37 -0.55 -11.16 3.31
N SER A 38 -1.15 -11.01 4.49
CA SER A 38 -1.88 -12.06 5.20
C SER A 38 -3.24 -12.39 4.60
N SER A 39 -3.81 -11.50 3.77
CA SER A 39 -5.13 -11.69 3.13
C SER A 39 -5.07 -12.37 1.78
N ARG A 40 -3.86 -12.71 1.31
CA ARG A 40 -3.66 -13.51 0.09
C ARG A 40 -4.26 -14.92 0.25
N PRO A 41 -4.68 -15.57 -0.86
CA PRO A 41 -4.54 -15.12 -2.24
C PRO A 41 -5.67 -14.17 -2.70
N PHE A 42 -5.34 -13.27 -3.62
CA PHE A 42 -6.29 -12.37 -4.29
C PHE A 42 -6.70 -12.89 -5.67
N THR A 43 -7.96 -12.69 -6.04
CA THR A 43 -8.49 -13.10 -7.36
C THR A 43 -8.15 -12.09 -8.46
N SER A 44 -8.00 -10.82 -8.11
CA SER A 44 -7.68 -9.72 -9.02
C SER A 44 -7.11 -8.50 -8.27
N TYR A 45 -6.46 -7.58 -8.99
CA TYR A 45 -6.05 -6.29 -8.40
C TYR A 45 -7.23 -5.49 -7.88
N THR A 46 -8.40 -5.61 -8.52
CA THR A 46 -9.64 -4.98 -8.05
C THR A 46 -10.03 -5.50 -6.67
N SER A 47 -9.96 -6.82 -6.45
CA SER A 47 -10.25 -7.41 -5.14
C SER A 47 -9.26 -6.97 -4.05
N LEU A 48 -7.98 -6.80 -4.42
CA LEU A 48 -6.95 -6.28 -3.53
C LEU A 48 -7.24 -4.83 -3.13
N ILE A 49 -7.55 -3.97 -4.10
CA ILE A 49 -7.89 -2.56 -3.85
C ILE A 49 -9.14 -2.46 -2.98
N SER A 50 -10.19 -3.24 -3.28
CA SER A 50 -11.40 -3.28 -2.45
C SER A 50 -11.11 -3.69 -1.01
N LEU A 51 -10.24 -4.69 -0.80
CA LEU A 51 -9.85 -5.11 0.54
C LEU A 51 -9.03 -4.03 1.26
N ALA A 52 -8.11 -3.35 0.57
CA ALA A 52 -7.38 -2.22 1.12
C ALA A 52 -8.31 -1.06 1.53
N THR A 53 -9.28 -0.72 0.68
CA THR A 53 -10.29 0.30 0.98
C THR A 53 -11.13 -0.10 2.18
N ASN A 54 -11.64 -1.34 2.22
CA ASN A 54 -12.41 -1.85 3.34
C ASN A 54 -11.61 -1.86 4.64
N PHE A 55 -10.32 -2.22 4.58
CA PHE A 55 -9.44 -2.17 5.75
C PHE A 55 -9.34 -0.75 6.29
N ILE A 56 -8.99 0.24 5.46
CA ILE A 56 -8.87 1.65 5.86
C ILE A 56 -10.20 2.19 6.41
N GLN A 57 -11.32 1.85 5.77
CA GLN A 57 -12.65 2.32 6.15
C GLN A 57 -13.24 1.57 7.34
N SER A 58 -12.74 0.35 7.65
CA SER A 58 -13.27 -0.49 8.72
C SER A 58 -13.29 0.27 10.05
N THR A 59 -14.45 0.26 10.69
CA THR A 59 -14.67 0.86 12.02
C THR A 59 -13.98 0.08 13.14
N GLU A 60 -13.54 -1.15 12.85
CA GLU A 60 -12.85 -2.02 13.80
C GLU A 60 -11.34 -1.69 13.92
N LEU A 61 -10.79 -0.93 12.97
CA LEU A 61 -9.42 -0.48 13.07
C LEU A 61 -9.30 0.57 14.19
N PRO A 62 -8.51 0.32 15.24
CA PRO A 62 -8.31 1.28 16.31
C PRO A 62 -7.83 2.61 15.73
N LEU A 63 -8.34 3.71 16.26
CA LEU A 63 -7.95 5.06 15.81
C LEU A 63 -6.43 5.24 15.83
N SER A 64 -5.73 4.62 16.78
CA SER A 64 -4.25 4.61 16.85
C SER A 64 -3.59 4.01 15.60
N GLN A 65 -4.07 2.87 15.10
CA GLN A 65 -3.53 2.27 13.87
C GLN A 65 -3.90 3.07 12.62
N LYS A 66 -5.11 3.66 12.58
CA LYS A 66 -5.48 4.61 11.51
C LYS A 66 -4.55 5.83 11.51
N LEU A 67 -4.23 6.35 12.69
CA LEU A 67 -3.29 7.46 12.84
C LEU A 67 -1.88 7.05 12.45
N GLU A 68 -1.42 5.83 12.73
CA GLU A 68 -0.11 5.34 12.25
C GLU A 68 -0.07 5.24 10.73
N ILE A 69 -1.14 4.76 10.09
CA ILE A 69 -1.25 4.73 8.62
C ILE A 69 -1.23 6.15 8.06
N ILE A 70 -2.00 7.09 8.62
CA ILE A 70 -2.04 8.49 8.18
C ILE A 70 -0.69 9.19 8.44
N ASN A 71 -0.04 8.96 9.58
CA ASN A 71 1.23 9.58 9.94
C ASN A 71 2.44 8.95 9.22
N ALA A 72 2.31 7.73 8.69
CA ALA A 72 3.31 7.12 7.82
C ALA A 72 3.37 7.78 6.42
N HIS A 73 2.38 8.63 6.09
CA HIS A 73 2.45 9.46 4.89
C HIS A 73 3.39 10.65 5.14
N PRO A 74 4.33 10.95 4.22
CA PRO A 74 5.02 12.22 4.27
C PRO A 74 4.00 13.35 4.23
N ARG A 75 4.11 14.29 5.16
CA ARG A 75 3.21 15.46 5.21
C ARG A 75 3.30 16.21 3.88
N LEU A 76 2.17 16.71 3.38
CA LEU A 76 2.15 17.67 2.27
C LEU A 76 3.11 18.83 2.61
N GLY A 77 4.22 18.93 1.88
CA GLY A 77 5.28 19.92 2.09
C GLY A 77 6.57 19.44 2.76
N GLU A 78 6.74 18.15 3.07
CA GLU A 78 8.04 17.64 3.55
C GLU A 78 9.09 17.50 2.44
N ASN A 79 10.35 17.57 2.86
CA ASN A 79 11.52 17.82 2.02
C ASN A 79 11.66 16.81 0.86
N LYS A 80 11.85 17.31 -0.37
CA LYS A 80 11.82 16.59 -1.67
C LYS A 80 12.76 15.38 -1.81
N LYS A 81 13.55 15.06 -0.79
CA LYS A 81 14.50 13.92 -0.78
C LYS A 81 13.88 12.59 -0.34
N ASN A 82 12.69 12.59 0.26
CA ASN A 82 12.01 11.38 0.76
C ASN A 82 10.76 11.00 -0.04
N LEU A 83 10.52 11.63 -1.19
CA LEU A 83 9.35 11.35 -2.02
C LEU A 83 9.62 10.14 -2.92
N SER A 84 8.64 9.24 -3.03
CA SER A 84 8.61 8.25 -4.11
C SER A 84 8.59 8.98 -5.45
N SER A 85 9.13 8.37 -6.51
CA SER A 85 9.12 8.97 -7.85
C SER A 85 7.71 9.26 -8.38
N LEU A 86 6.68 8.63 -7.80
CA LEU A 86 5.27 8.88 -8.09
C LEU A 86 4.78 10.19 -7.45
N SER A 87 5.07 10.41 -6.15
CA SER A 87 4.73 11.63 -5.42
C SER A 87 5.31 12.91 -6.06
N LEU A 88 6.47 12.80 -6.71
CA LEU A 88 7.10 13.93 -7.42
C LEU A 88 6.34 14.30 -8.71
N LYS A 89 5.76 13.30 -9.40
CA LYS A 89 5.02 13.50 -10.66
C LYS A 89 3.61 14.08 -10.45
N GLU A 90 3.02 13.86 -9.28
CA GLU A 90 1.71 14.42 -8.91
C GLU A 90 1.81 15.85 -8.36
N GLN A 91 3.01 16.29 -7.96
CA GLN A 91 3.23 17.64 -7.43
C GLN A 91 3.92 18.61 -8.41
N GLY A 92 4.55 18.13 -9.48
CA GLY A 92 5.14 18.97 -10.55
C GLY A 92 6.53 18.54 -10.98
#